data_AF-A0A485B9D8-F1
#
_entry.id   AF-A0A485B9D8-F1
#
_cell.length_a   1.000
_cell.length_b   1.000
_cell.length_c   1.000
_cell.angle_alpha   90.00
_cell.angle_beta   90.00
_cell.angle_gamma   90.00
#
_symmetry.space_group_name_H-M   'P 1'
#
loop_
_entity.id
_entity.type
_entity.pdbx_description
1 polymer ?
#
loop_
_entity_poly.entity_id
_entity_poly.type
_entity_poly.pdbx_seq_one_letter_code
_entity_poly.pdbx_strand_id
1 'polypeptide(L)'
;MFRKLAAECFGTFWLVFGGCGSAVLAAAFPELGIGFAGVALAFGLTVLTMAFAVGHISGGHFNPAVTLGLWAGGRFPAKDVIGYIIAQVVGGIIAAGVLYVVASGKAGFDAAASGFASNGFGEHSPGGLLNAFGDCHRNCADLRLPAGYSRRNG
;
A
#
# COMPACT_ATOMS: atom_id res chain seq x y z
N MET A 1 -5.37 26.29 -5.74
CA MET A 1 -5.26 25.15 -4.81
C MET A 1 -6.10 23.97 -5.26
N PHE A 2 -7.41 24.13 -5.47
CA PHE A 2 -8.33 23.06 -5.88
C PHE A 2 -7.82 22.18 -7.04
N ARG A 3 -7.31 22.78 -8.13
CA ARG A 3 -6.74 22.03 -9.28
C ARG A 3 -5.59 21.08 -8.89
N LYS A 4 -4.76 21.47 -7.92
CA LYS A 4 -3.65 20.63 -7.43
C LYS A 4 -4.17 19.45 -6.62
N LEU A 5 -5.14 19.71 -5.74
CA LEU A 5 -5.78 18.67 -4.93
C LEU A 5 -6.54 17.66 -5.80
N ALA A 6 -7.25 18.13 -6.83
CA ALA A 6 -7.92 17.26 -7.78
C ALA A 6 -6.92 16.38 -8.56
N ALA A 7 -5.78 16.94 -8.97
CA ALA A 7 -4.71 16.19 -9.63
C ALA A 7 -4.10 15.11 -8.70
N GLU A 8 -3.86 15.43 -7.43
CA GLU A 8 -3.38 14.46 -6.45
C GLU A 8 -4.40 13.36 -6.16
N CYS A 9 -5.68 13.72 -5.99
CA CYS A 9 -6.76 12.76 -5.79
C CYS A 9 -6.88 11.80 -6.99
N PHE A 10 -6.90 12.32 -8.22
CA PHE A 10 -7.01 11.49 -9.42
C PHE A 10 -5.74 10.64 -9.66
N GLY A 11 -4.56 11.19 -9.35
CA GLY A 11 -3.30 10.45 -9.46
C GLY A 11 -3.18 9.31 -8.45
N THR A 12 -3.57 9.53 -7.18
CA THR A 12 -3.62 8.44 -6.19
C THR A 12 -4.72 7.44 -6.49
N PHE A 13 -5.87 7.88 -7.01
CA PHE A 13 -6.89 6.98 -7.52
C PHE A 13 -6.31 6.04 -8.58
N TRP A 14 -5.61 6.59 -9.58
CA TRP A 14 -5.00 5.81 -10.66
C TRP A 14 -3.94 4.84 -10.16
N LEU A 15 -3.11 5.29 -9.22
CA LEU A 15 -2.09 4.47 -8.57
C LEU A 15 -2.71 3.26 -7.85
N VAL A 16 -3.70 3.47 -7.01
CA VAL A 16 -4.36 2.39 -6.25
C VAL A 16 -5.17 1.50 -7.19
N PHE A 17 -5.94 2.07 -8.10
CA PHE A 17 -6.78 1.31 -9.01
C PHE A 17 -5.94 0.42 -9.94
N GLY A 18 -4.89 0.96 -10.55
CA GLY A 18 -4.02 0.19 -11.46
C GLY A 18 -3.10 -0.77 -10.71
N GLY A 19 -2.42 -0.31 -9.66
CA GLY A 19 -1.49 -1.11 -8.86
C GLY A 19 -2.20 -2.24 -8.11
N CYS A 20 -3.08 -1.91 -7.17
CA CYS A 20 -3.83 -2.90 -6.40
C CYS A 20 -4.78 -3.71 -7.29
N GLY A 21 -5.37 -3.11 -8.33
CA GLY A 21 -6.22 -3.83 -9.27
C GLY A 21 -5.47 -4.91 -10.05
N SER A 22 -4.26 -4.60 -10.53
CA SER A 22 -3.42 -5.61 -11.18
C SER A 22 -3.08 -6.77 -10.24
N ALA A 23 -2.83 -6.48 -8.96
CA ALA A 23 -2.56 -7.48 -7.95
C ALA A 23 -3.78 -8.38 -7.66
N VAL A 24 -4.94 -7.77 -7.45
CA VAL A 24 -6.18 -8.48 -7.08
C VAL A 24 -6.76 -9.27 -8.25
N LEU A 25 -6.72 -8.71 -9.46
CA LEU A 25 -7.45 -9.26 -10.61
C LEU A 25 -6.58 -10.13 -11.53
N ALA A 26 -5.27 -9.87 -11.61
CA ALA A 26 -4.42 -10.43 -12.66
C ALA A 26 -3.13 -11.12 -12.16
N ALA A 27 -2.67 -10.89 -10.93
CA ALA A 27 -1.37 -11.42 -10.47
C ALA A 27 -1.28 -12.96 -10.53
N ALA A 28 -2.34 -13.64 -10.11
CA ALA A 28 -2.42 -15.11 -10.03
C ALA A 28 -3.51 -15.68 -10.94
N PHE A 29 -3.73 -15.06 -12.11
CA PHE A 29 -4.65 -15.63 -13.10
C PHE A 29 -4.12 -16.99 -13.59
N PRO A 30 -4.97 -18.03 -13.74
CA PRO A 30 -4.51 -19.36 -14.14
C PRO A 30 -3.74 -19.32 -15.47
N GLU A 31 -2.53 -19.91 -15.49
CA GLU A 31 -1.58 -19.98 -16.63
C GLU A 31 -1.06 -18.63 -17.18
N LEU A 32 -1.78 -17.53 -17.00
CA LEU A 32 -1.53 -16.23 -17.64
C LEU A 32 -1.38 -15.08 -16.64
N GLY A 33 -1.15 -15.39 -15.37
CA GLY A 33 -0.97 -14.40 -14.31
C GLY A 33 0.24 -13.51 -14.58
N ILE A 34 0.11 -12.22 -14.27
CA ILE A 34 1.19 -11.24 -14.50
C ILE A 34 2.33 -11.35 -13.46
N GLY A 35 2.10 -12.08 -12.36
CA GLY A 35 3.06 -12.27 -11.27
C GLY A 35 3.50 -10.96 -10.60
N PHE A 36 4.50 -11.05 -9.71
CA PHE A 36 5.01 -9.88 -8.98
C PHE A 36 5.69 -8.86 -9.89
N ALA A 37 6.37 -9.31 -10.95
CA ALA A 37 7.00 -8.42 -11.92
C ALA A 37 5.96 -7.55 -12.65
N GLY A 38 4.84 -8.13 -13.09
CA GLY A 38 3.76 -7.39 -13.73
C GLY A 38 3.06 -6.41 -12.78
N VAL A 39 2.86 -6.80 -11.52
CA VAL A 39 2.31 -5.90 -10.50
C VAL A 39 3.26 -4.72 -10.24
N ALA A 40 4.56 -4.98 -10.10
CA ALA A 40 5.56 -3.91 -9.93
C ALA A 40 5.57 -2.95 -11.13
N LEU A 41 5.46 -3.49 -12.36
CA LEU A 41 5.36 -2.70 -13.57
C LEU A 41 4.07 -1.84 -13.59
N ALA A 42 2.94 -2.39 -13.19
CA ALA A 42 1.67 -1.65 -13.11
C ALA A 42 1.76 -0.47 -12.13
N PHE A 43 2.30 -0.68 -10.92
CA PHE A 43 2.56 0.41 -9.97
C PHE A 43 3.51 1.48 -10.57
N GLY A 44 4.60 1.07 -11.20
CA GLY A 44 5.53 2.01 -11.84
C GLY A 44 4.87 2.83 -12.97
N LEU A 45 4.09 2.17 -13.83
CA LEU A 45 3.42 2.81 -14.96
C LEU A 45 2.30 3.75 -14.52
N THR A 46 1.55 3.44 -13.46
CA THR A 46 0.52 4.36 -12.94
C THR A 46 1.15 5.68 -12.48
N VAL A 47 2.27 5.62 -11.76
CA VAL A 47 3.03 6.82 -11.35
C VAL A 47 3.58 7.55 -12.57
N LEU A 48 4.22 6.84 -13.50
CA LEU A 48 4.82 7.45 -14.70
C LEU A 48 3.76 8.19 -15.53
N THR A 49 2.65 7.52 -15.84
CA THR A 49 1.58 8.10 -16.67
C THR A 49 0.94 9.31 -16.01
N MET A 50 0.69 9.27 -14.70
CA MET A 50 0.11 10.40 -13.98
C MET A 50 1.10 11.54 -13.73
N ALA A 51 2.39 11.24 -13.56
CA ALA A 51 3.43 12.27 -13.50
C ALA A 51 3.49 13.06 -14.81
N PHE A 52 3.41 12.39 -15.97
CA PHE A 52 3.32 13.07 -17.26
C PHE A 52 1.99 13.84 -17.44
N ALA A 53 0.86 13.26 -17.02
CA ALA A 53 -0.45 13.85 -17.26
C ALA A 53 -0.76 15.06 -16.37
N VAL A 54 -0.40 15.01 -15.08
CA VAL A 54 -0.79 16.04 -14.10
C VAL A 54 0.36 16.49 -13.18
N GLY A 55 1.57 15.94 -13.33
CA GLY A 55 2.72 16.33 -12.52
C GLY A 55 3.06 17.81 -12.63
N HIS A 56 2.88 18.42 -13.80
CA HIS A 56 3.05 19.87 -13.99
C HIS A 56 1.97 20.73 -13.28
N ILE A 57 0.88 20.13 -12.78
CA ILE A 57 -0.17 20.81 -12.04
C ILE A 57 0.13 20.80 -10.54
N SER A 58 0.33 19.62 -9.96
CA SER A 58 0.47 19.45 -8.50
C SER A 58 1.89 19.19 -8.02
N GLY A 59 2.83 18.83 -8.90
CA GLY A 59 4.11 18.21 -8.54
C GLY A 59 4.07 16.68 -8.59
N GLY A 60 2.89 16.09 -8.71
CA GLY A 60 2.69 14.65 -8.93
C GLY A 60 3.20 13.77 -7.79
N HIS A 61 2.78 14.03 -6.55
CA HIS A 61 3.27 13.26 -5.40
C HIS A 61 2.57 11.91 -5.29
N PHE A 62 1.23 11.94 -5.38
CA PHE A 62 0.31 10.81 -5.34
C PHE A 62 0.45 9.91 -4.10
N ASN A 63 1.22 10.34 -3.11
CA ASN A 63 1.67 9.55 -1.96
C ASN A 63 1.97 10.48 -0.76
N PRO A 64 1.39 10.20 0.42
CA PRO A 64 1.66 10.96 1.64
C PRO A 64 3.14 10.98 2.04
N ALA A 65 3.85 9.84 1.94
CA ALA A 65 5.26 9.74 2.27
C ALA A 65 6.15 10.56 1.33
N VAL A 66 5.81 10.62 0.04
CA VAL A 66 6.52 11.47 -0.94
C VAL A 66 6.29 12.94 -0.60
N THR A 67 5.06 13.33 -0.27
CA THR A 67 4.72 14.70 0.13
C THR A 67 5.50 15.13 1.38
N LEU A 68 5.56 14.27 2.39
CA LEU A 68 6.33 14.50 3.61
C LEU A 68 7.83 14.55 3.34
N GLY A 69 8.36 13.68 2.48
CA GLY A 69 9.76 13.67 2.08
C GLY A 69 10.18 14.94 1.35
N LEU A 70 9.34 15.45 0.43
CA LEU A 70 9.59 16.72 -0.26
C LEU A 70 9.48 17.92 0.68
N TRP A 71 8.56 17.90 1.64
CA TRP A 71 8.50 18.90 2.68
C TRP A 71 9.75 18.90 3.58
N ALA A 72 10.15 17.73 4.08
CA ALA A 72 11.36 17.57 4.89
C ALA A 72 12.63 17.97 4.13
N GLY A 73 12.67 17.74 2.81
CA GLY A 73 13.74 18.17 1.92
C GLY A 73 13.68 19.64 1.50
N GLY A 74 12.75 20.44 2.04
CA GLY A 74 12.61 21.87 1.73
C GLY A 74 12.10 22.18 0.32
N ARG A 75 11.51 21.19 -0.37
CA ARG A 75 11.02 21.29 -1.76
C ARG A 75 9.51 21.47 -1.87
N PHE A 76 8.79 21.46 -0.75
CA PHE A 76 7.34 21.61 -0.74
C PHE A 76 6.85 22.41 0.49
N PRO A 77 5.92 23.37 0.33
CA PRO A 77 5.49 24.23 1.42
C PRO A 77 4.64 23.48 2.47
N ALA A 78 4.97 23.67 3.75
CA ALA A 78 4.32 22.99 4.87
C ALA A 78 2.78 23.17 4.90
N LYS A 79 2.29 24.36 4.53
CA LYS A 79 0.86 24.69 4.50
C LYS A 79 0.02 23.83 3.56
N ASP A 80 0.64 23.24 2.52
CA ASP A 80 -0.08 22.48 1.50
C ASP A 80 -0.05 20.97 1.80
N VAL A 81 0.80 20.51 2.72
CA VAL A 81 1.04 19.09 3.03
C VAL A 81 -0.24 18.36 3.44
N ILE A 82 -0.99 18.91 4.40
CA ILE A 82 -2.21 18.26 4.91
C ILE A 82 -3.26 18.16 3.80
N GLY A 83 -3.41 19.20 2.97
CA GLY A 83 -4.35 19.19 1.85
C GLY A 83 -4.03 18.08 0.84
N TYR A 84 -2.75 17.90 0.52
CA TYR A 84 -2.29 16.83 -0.38
C TYR A 84 -2.56 15.45 0.21
N ILE A 85 -2.23 15.23 1.48
CA ILE A 85 -2.45 13.94 2.15
C ILE A 85 -3.94 13.59 2.16
N ILE A 86 -4.82 14.54 2.48
CA ILE A 86 -6.28 14.32 2.45
C ILE A 86 -6.72 13.95 1.03
N ALA A 87 -6.29 14.69 0.01
CA ALA A 87 -6.66 14.42 -1.38
C ALA A 87 -6.20 13.03 -1.83
N GLN A 88 -4.97 12.64 -1.48
CA GLN A 88 -4.40 11.33 -1.81
C GLN A 88 -5.17 10.21 -1.12
N VAL A 89 -5.45 10.33 0.17
CA VAL A 89 -6.22 9.33 0.95
C VAL A 89 -7.63 9.17 0.40
N VAL A 90 -8.32 10.29 0.10
CA VAL A 90 -9.65 10.25 -0.52
C VAL A 90 -9.61 9.56 -1.88
N GLY A 91 -8.63 9.90 -2.74
CA GLY A 91 -8.46 9.25 -4.04
C GLY A 91 -8.22 7.74 -3.93
N GLY A 92 -7.38 7.32 -2.98
CA GLY A 92 -7.11 5.91 -2.71
C GLY A 92 -8.33 5.15 -2.21
N ILE A 93 -9.13 5.74 -1.32
CA ILE A 93 -10.38 5.14 -0.81
C ILE A 93 -11.39 4.96 -1.96
N ILE A 94 -11.56 5.98 -2.80
CA ILE A 94 -12.46 5.90 -3.96
C ILE A 94 -12.00 4.80 -4.92
N ALA A 95 -10.69 4.70 -5.20
CA ALA A 95 -10.15 3.64 -6.06
C ALA A 95 -10.38 2.25 -5.47
N ALA A 96 -10.15 2.07 -4.17
CA ALA A 96 -10.42 0.80 -3.49
C ALA A 96 -11.92 0.43 -3.55
N GLY A 97 -12.82 1.41 -3.38
CA GLY A 97 -14.27 1.21 -3.50
C GLY A 97 -14.68 0.79 -4.91
N VAL A 98 -14.16 1.45 -5.95
CA VAL A 98 -14.42 1.07 -7.36
C VAL A 98 -13.86 -0.33 -7.64
N LEU A 99 -12.64 -0.61 -7.18
CA LEU A 99 -12.01 -1.92 -7.35
C LEU A 99 -12.78 -3.02 -6.63
N TYR A 100 -13.32 -2.75 -5.43
CA TYR A 100 -14.20 -3.68 -4.72
C TYR A 100 -15.43 -4.01 -5.56
N VAL A 101 -16.13 -3.01 -6.09
CA VAL A 101 -17.32 -3.23 -6.94
C VAL A 101 -16.98 -4.09 -8.17
N VAL A 102 -15.85 -3.82 -8.82
CA VAL A 102 -15.38 -4.62 -9.98
C VAL A 102 -15.05 -6.06 -9.57
N ALA A 103 -14.29 -6.23 -8.49
CA ALA A 103 -13.82 -7.54 -8.02
C ALA A 103 -14.96 -8.41 -7.47
N SER A 104 -15.97 -7.81 -6.85
CA SER A 104 -17.18 -8.51 -6.37
C SER A 104 -18.00 -9.15 -7.50
N GLY A 105 -17.78 -8.77 -8.76
CA GLY A 105 -18.35 -9.47 -9.91
C GLY A 105 -17.74 -10.85 -10.17
N LYS A 106 -16.58 -11.17 -9.58
CA LYS A 106 -15.92 -12.47 -9.71
C LYS A 106 -16.47 -13.44 -8.65
N ALA A 107 -16.95 -14.59 -9.11
CA ALA A 107 -17.43 -15.65 -8.21
C ALA A 107 -16.32 -16.08 -7.23
N GLY A 108 -16.65 -16.10 -5.93
CA GLY A 108 -15.70 -16.48 -4.87
C GLY A 108 -14.70 -15.39 -4.47
N PHE A 109 -14.90 -14.13 -4.89
CA PHE A 109 -14.07 -13.02 -4.39
C PHE A 109 -14.35 -12.74 -2.91
N ASP A 110 -13.28 -12.80 -2.09
CA ASP A 110 -13.28 -12.38 -0.70
C ASP A 110 -12.41 -11.14 -0.53
N ALA A 111 -13.06 -10.04 -0.18
CA ALA A 111 -12.42 -8.74 0.03
C ALA A 111 -11.47 -8.74 1.23
N ALA A 112 -11.80 -9.45 2.30
CA ALA A 112 -10.95 -9.55 3.48
C ALA A 112 -9.71 -10.40 3.18
N ALA A 113 -9.89 -11.53 2.49
CA ALA A 113 -8.77 -12.41 2.13
C ALA A 113 -7.84 -11.78 1.08
N SER A 114 -8.37 -11.03 0.12
CA SER A 114 -7.56 -10.36 -0.90
C SER A 114 -6.71 -9.21 -0.35
N GLY A 115 -7.18 -8.55 0.73
CA GLY A 115 -6.50 -7.44 1.38
C GLY A 115 -6.19 -6.25 0.47
N PHE A 116 -6.69 -6.20 -0.77
CA PHE A 116 -6.38 -5.19 -1.79
C PHE A 116 -4.89 -4.89 -1.96
N ALA A 117 -4.05 -5.91 -1.88
CA ALA A 117 -2.59 -5.79 -1.91
C ALA A 117 -2.02 -4.87 -0.81
N SER A 118 -2.75 -4.68 0.29
CA SER A 118 -2.22 -4.01 1.47
C SER A 118 -1.14 -4.86 2.14
N ASN A 119 -0.14 -4.18 2.67
CA ASN A 119 0.90 -4.76 3.50
C ASN A 119 0.53 -4.55 4.98
N GLY A 120 0.53 -5.64 5.75
CA GLY A 120 0.32 -5.60 7.20
C GLY A 120 1.57 -5.93 8.01
N PHE A 121 1.39 -5.94 9.32
CA PHE A 121 2.39 -6.35 10.32
C PHE A 121 1.86 -7.53 11.14
N GLY A 122 2.76 -8.29 11.78
CA GLY A 122 2.38 -9.49 12.53
C GLY A 122 1.65 -10.49 11.63
N GLU A 123 0.50 -11.00 12.07
CA GLU A 123 -0.30 -11.97 11.31
C GLU A 123 -0.77 -11.49 9.93
N HIS A 124 -0.79 -10.18 9.71
CA HIS A 124 -1.12 -9.57 8.42
C HIS A 124 0.10 -9.30 7.53
N SER A 125 1.31 -9.74 7.94
CA SER A 125 2.53 -9.57 7.15
C SER A 125 2.56 -10.51 5.95
N PRO A 126 2.75 -9.98 4.72
CA PRO A 126 2.94 -10.83 3.55
C PRO A 126 4.14 -11.77 3.72
N GLY A 127 3.90 -13.08 3.62
CA GLY A 127 4.95 -14.10 3.77
C GLY A 127 5.55 -14.21 5.18
N GLY A 128 4.95 -13.59 6.20
CA GLY A 128 5.38 -13.69 7.59
C GLY A 128 6.69 -12.97 7.94
N LEU A 129 7.19 -12.10 7.04
CA LEU A 129 8.51 -11.47 7.16
C LEU A 129 8.62 -10.52 8.36
N LEU A 130 7.50 -9.96 8.84
CA LEU A 130 7.46 -9.03 9.96
C LEU A 130 6.79 -9.63 11.22
N ASN A 131 6.71 -10.96 11.32
CA ASN A 131 6.08 -11.66 12.45
C ASN A 131 6.89 -11.56 13.75
N ALA A 132 8.20 -11.35 13.65
CA ALA A 132 9.12 -11.31 14.80
C ALA A 132 8.75 -10.25 15.86
N PHE A 133 8.11 -9.13 15.46
CA PHE A 133 7.64 -8.12 16.42
C PHE A 133 6.38 -8.57 17.18
N GLY A 134 5.49 -9.35 16.56
CA GLY A 134 4.29 -9.88 17.20
C GLY A 134 4.57 -11.11 18.07
N ASP A 135 5.52 -11.94 17.65
CA ASP A 135 5.90 -13.16 18.37
C ASP A 135 6.71 -12.87 19.64
N CYS A 136 7.38 -11.72 19.75
CA CYS A 136 8.03 -11.32 21.00
C CYS A 136 7.03 -11.21 22.17
N HIS A 137 5.77 -10.87 21.89
CA HIS A 137 4.71 -10.80 22.91
C HIS A 137 4.05 -12.16 23.18
N ARG A 138 4.11 -13.13 22.25
CA ARG A 138 3.54 -14.49 22.43
C ARG A 138 4.55 -15.52 22.94
N ASN A 139 5.79 -15.47 22.48
CA ASN A 139 6.86 -16.38 22.91
C ASN A 139 7.42 -16.08 24.31
N CYS A 140 7.10 -14.93 24.92
CA CYS A 140 7.41 -14.73 26.34
C CYS A 140 6.65 -15.72 27.25
N ALA A 141 5.49 -16.25 26.82
CA ALA A 141 4.75 -17.27 27.55
C ALA A 141 5.21 -18.71 27.26
N ASP A 142 5.88 -18.93 26.12
CA ASP A 142 6.29 -20.26 25.62
C ASP A 142 7.81 -20.50 25.66
N LEU A 143 8.56 -19.63 26.34
CA LEU A 143 9.93 -19.89 26.80
C LEU A 143 9.92 -20.95 27.93
N ARG A 144 9.37 -22.13 27.63
CA ARG A 144 9.78 -23.36 28.29
C ARG A 144 11.20 -23.60 27.80
N LEU A 145 12.16 -23.10 28.60
CA LEU A 145 13.58 -23.37 28.44
C LEU A 145 13.76 -24.84 28.01
N PRO A 146 14.54 -25.14 26.96
CA PRO A 146 14.86 -26.52 26.64
C PRO A 146 15.38 -27.19 27.92
N ALA A 147 14.81 -28.36 28.23
CA ALA A 147 15.10 -29.10 29.47
C ALA A 147 16.62 -29.33 29.59
N GLY A 148 17.28 -28.53 30.42
CA GLY A 148 18.74 -28.60 30.59
C GLY A 148 19.44 -27.30 30.99
N TYR A 149 18.82 -26.13 30.81
CA TYR A 149 19.45 -24.87 31.24
C TYR A 149 19.09 -24.52 32.70
N SER A 150 19.89 -25.03 33.63
CA SER A 150 19.80 -24.65 35.05
C SER A 150 20.22 -23.18 35.23
N ARG A 151 19.34 -22.35 35.80
CA ARG A 151 19.69 -20.99 36.23
C ARG A 151 20.79 -21.07 37.29
N ARG A 152 22.04 -20.76 36.92
CA ARG A 152 23.05 -20.37 37.90
C ARG A 152 22.75 -18.95 38.33
N ASN A 153 22.11 -18.80 39.49
CA ASN A 153 22.08 -17.54 40.22
C ASN A 153 23.46 -17.33 40.86
N GLY A 154 24.09 -16.20 40.54
CA GLY A 154 25.27 -15.65 41.18
C GLY A 154 25.24 -14.14 40.97
#